data_AF-A0A060I9D2-F1
#
_entry.id   AF-A0A060I9D2-F1
#
_cell.length_a   1.000
_cell.length_b   1.000
_cell.length_c   1.000
_cell.angle_alpha   90.00
_cell.angle_beta   90.00
_cell.angle_gamma   90.00
#
_symmetry.space_group_name_H-M   'P 1'
#
loop_
_entity.id
_entity.type
_entity.pdbx_description
1 polymer ?
#
loop_
_entity_poly.entity_id
_entity_poly.type
_entity_poly.pdbx_seq_one_letter_code
_entity_poly.pdbx_strand_id
1 'polypeptide(L)'
;MTDTVLDRFLRYVVIDTQSDPASSTQPTTEKQKDLGRLLVDELLTIGLADAHLDEHGYVYATIPGNSDKPVPVICFCSHMDTAPDFTGANVKPQIVRNYAGGDIELTGDPSRVIRVAEHPELNNQIGNDIVTTDGTTLLGADDKAGLAEIMTAAQILVDNPDIQHGTIKILFTPDEEVGRGVNKVDLKKLGADFAYTMDGETAGHIEDETFSADGVEIGISGVAIHPGFAKDRMENAIKIAGAIIDRLPKELAPETTEGKQGFIHPVGVTGSMEKASLSFIIRDFTEEGLVEKEAMLEAIVKEVMAAYPGSSFHFEVTEQYRNMKAVLDGHPEIVENALEAVRRAGMTPVRGSIRGGTDGSRLSFMGLPCPNIFAGGHAFHSPLEWVSRQDMEKAVKTIVELARVWEERA
;
A
#
# COMPACT_ATOMS: atom_id res chain seq x y z
N MET A 1 -7.66 32.20 -1.55
CA MET A 1 -7.88 31.22 -2.64
C MET A 1 -8.00 29.88 -1.96
N THR A 2 -8.97 29.05 -2.35
CA THR A 2 -9.05 27.66 -1.88
C THR A 2 -7.91 26.89 -2.52
N ASP A 3 -7.12 26.17 -1.71
CA ASP A 3 -5.99 25.38 -2.20
C ASP A 3 -6.48 24.28 -3.15
N THR A 4 -5.76 24.07 -4.26
CA THR A 4 -6.02 22.95 -5.18
C THR A 4 -5.45 21.65 -4.63
N VAL A 5 -5.86 20.51 -5.21
CA VAL A 5 -5.28 19.20 -4.89
C VAL A 5 -3.76 19.17 -5.08
N LEU A 6 -3.26 19.86 -6.11
CA LEU A 6 -1.83 19.99 -6.37
C LEU A 6 -1.12 20.84 -5.30
N ASP A 7 -1.73 21.94 -4.84
CA ASP A 7 -1.12 22.79 -3.80
C ASP A 7 -0.96 22.02 -2.48
N ARG A 8 -1.96 21.22 -2.11
CA ARG A 8 -1.92 20.31 -0.96
C ARG A 8 -0.86 19.24 -1.14
N PHE A 9 -0.87 18.54 -2.27
CA PHE A 9 0.09 17.49 -2.57
C PHE A 9 1.54 17.98 -2.46
N LEU A 10 1.87 19.08 -3.13
CA LEU A 10 3.23 19.66 -3.10
C LEU A 10 3.66 20.08 -1.68
N ARG A 11 2.70 20.45 -0.83
CA ARG A 11 2.96 20.78 0.58
C ARG A 11 3.18 19.53 1.43
N TYR A 12 2.52 18.41 1.13
CA TYR A 12 2.65 17.17 1.89
C TYR A 12 3.92 16.39 1.54
N VAL A 13 4.26 16.28 0.25
CA VAL A 13 5.39 15.46 -0.21
C VAL A 13 6.74 15.90 0.34
N VAL A 14 6.90 17.19 0.66
CA VAL A 14 8.15 17.72 1.22
C VAL A 14 8.31 17.43 2.72
N ILE A 15 7.28 16.91 3.38
CA ILE A 15 7.33 16.50 4.79
C ILE A 15 7.83 15.05 4.85
N ASP A 16 8.95 14.84 5.53
CA ASP A 16 9.51 13.50 5.70
C ASP A 16 8.64 12.67 6.67
N THR A 17 8.05 11.61 6.15
CA THR A 17 7.17 10.69 6.87
C THR A 17 7.59 9.23 6.73
N GLN A 18 8.80 8.95 6.23
CA GLN A 18 9.24 7.57 5.99
C GLN A 18 9.13 6.69 7.25
N SER A 19 8.56 5.49 7.11
CA SER A 19 8.43 4.49 8.17
C SER A 19 9.74 3.70 8.40
N ASP A 20 9.84 3.03 9.54
CA ASP A 20 11.02 2.25 9.95
C ASP A 20 10.62 0.82 10.35
N PRO A 21 10.88 -0.19 9.49
CA PRO A 21 10.50 -1.57 9.78
C PRO A 21 11.22 -2.17 11.00
N ALA A 22 12.37 -1.62 11.40
CA ALA A 22 13.13 -2.07 12.56
C ALA A 22 12.60 -1.50 13.89
N SER A 23 11.76 -0.47 13.83
CA SER A 23 11.18 0.16 15.02
C SER A 23 10.14 -0.74 15.68
N SER A 24 10.02 -0.64 17.01
CA SER A 24 8.98 -1.30 17.79
C SER A 24 7.89 -0.34 18.29
N THR A 25 7.97 0.95 17.93
CA THR A 25 6.97 1.96 18.30
C THR A 25 5.83 1.99 17.29
N GLN A 26 4.73 2.68 17.65
CA GLN A 26 3.64 3.05 16.75
C GLN A 26 3.32 4.54 16.98
N PRO A 27 3.56 5.43 15.99
CA PRO A 27 4.11 5.10 14.68
C PRO A 27 5.58 4.65 14.77
N THR A 28 6.09 3.97 13.74
CA THR A 28 7.48 3.51 13.70
C THR A 28 8.46 4.68 13.71
N THR A 29 8.06 5.80 13.11
CA THR A 29 8.80 7.07 13.16
C THR A 29 7.90 8.22 13.62
N GLU A 30 8.32 8.95 14.66
CA GLU A 30 7.52 10.06 15.20
C GLU A 30 7.29 11.22 14.21
N LYS A 31 8.16 11.34 13.19
CA LYS A 31 8.04 12.36 12.12
C LYS A 31 6.76 12.21 11.28
N GLN A 32 6.15 11.03 11.22
CA GLN A 32 4.84 10.84 10.58
C GLN A 32 3.76 11.74 11.20
N LYS A 33 3.84 11.98 12.52
CA LYS A 33 2.89 12.86 13.22
C LYS A 33 3.04 14.32 12.81
N ASP A 34 4.14 14.73 12.16
CA ASP A 34 4.30 16.11 11.69
C ASP A 34 3.32 16.40 10.54
N LEU A 35 3.17 15.47 9.59
CA LEU A 35 2.13 15.54 8.57
C LEU A 35 0.74 15.39 9.22
N GLY A 36 0.55 14.45 10.15
CA GLY A 36 -0.72 14.27 10.84
C GLY A 36 -1.25 15.52 11.54
N ARG A 37 -0.38 16.30 12.21
CA ARG A 37 -0.75 17.57 12.84
C ARG A 37 -1.16 18.62 11.81
N LEU A 38 -0.45 18.72 10.69
CA LEU A 38 -0.82 19.61 9.59
C LEU A 38 -2.20 19.25 9.02
N LEU A 39 -2.47 17.96 8.79
CA LEU A 39 -3.75 17.48 8.28
C LEU A 39 -4.91 17.82 9.25
N VAL A 40 -4.71 17.63 10.56
CA VAL A 40 -5.69 18.05 11.57
C VAL A 40 -5.97 19.54 11.51
N ASP A 41 -4.94 20.39 11.46
CA ASP A 41 -5.11 21.85 11.37
C ASP A 41 -5.88 22.25 10.11
N GLU A 42 -5.60 21.61 8.97
CA GLU A 42 -6.32 21.84 7.73
C GLU A 42 -7.78 21.35 7.80
N LEU A 43 -8.06 20.19 8.38
CA LEU A 43 -9.43 19.65 8.58
C LEU A 43 -10.26 20.55 9.52
N LEU A 44 -9.65 21.05 10.60
CA LEU A 44 -10.27 22.03 11.49
C LEU A 44 -10.57 23.34 10.75
N THR A 45 -9.66 23.77 9.86
CA THR A 45 -9.84 24.97 9.01
C THR A 45 -10.97 24.78 7.99
N ILE A 46 -11.12 23.58 7.43
CA ILE A 46 -12.26 23.19 6.58
C ILE A 46 -13.59 23.30 7.36
N GLY A 47 -13.56 23.11 8.69
CA GLY A 47 -14.72 23.19 9.57
C GLY A 47 -15.11 21.87 10.23
N LEU A 48 -14.28 20.83 10.12
CA LEU A 48 -14.53 19.52 10.73
C LEU A 48 -14.07 19.53 12.18
N ALA A 49 -14.95 19.97 13.08
CA ALA A 49 -14.62 20.28 14.48
C ALA A 49 -14.16 19.08 15.33
N ASP A 50 -14.41 17.84 14.90
CA ASP A 50 -13.96 16.62 15.58
C ASP A 50 -12.59 16.13 15.08
N ALA A 51 -11.94 16.85 14.17
CA ALA A 51 -10.64 16.48 13.63
C ALA A 51 -9.57 16.43 14.72
N HIS A 52 -8.86 15.30 14.84
CA HIS A 52 -7.78 15.14 15.80
C HIS A 52 -6.81 14.02 15.43
N LEU A 53 -5.60 14.10 16.00
CA LEU A 53 -4.53 13.10 15.92
C LEU A 53 -4.47 12.38 17.26
N ASP A 54 -4.47 11.04 17.26
CA ASP A 54 -4.34 10.25 18.48
C ASP A 54 -2.88 9.94 18.87
N GLU A 55 -2.69 9.23 19.99
CA GLU A 55 -1.36 8.85 20.49
C GLU A 55 -0.57 7.92 19.56
N HIS A 56 -1.28 7.12 18.75
CA HIS A 56 -0.70 6.15 17.83
C HIS A 56 -0.45 6.74 16.44
N GLY A 57 -0.82 8.00 16.21
CA GLY A 57 -0.56 8.73 14.97
C GLY A 57 -1.71 8.65 13.97
N TYR A 58 -2.91 8.22 14.34
CA TYR A 58 -4.07 8.23 13.44
C TYR A 58 -4.75 9.58 13.44
N VAL A 59 -5.09 10.09 12.26
CA VAL A 59 -5.96 11.25 12.10
C VAL A 59 -7.38 10.76 11.87
N TYR A 60 -8.32 11.28 12.66
CA TYR A 60 -9.75 11.05 12.50
C TYR A 60 -10.47 12.37 12.26
N ALA A 61 -11.48 12.38 11.39
CA ALA A 61 -12.44 13.48 11.26
C ALA A 61 -13.78 12.99 10.70
N THR A 62 -14.83 13.79 10.85
CA THR A 62 -16.17 13.53 10.33
C THR A 62 -16.66 14.70 9.48
N ILE A 63 -17.06 14.43 8.25
CA ILE A 63 -17.92 15.32 7.46
C ILE A 63 -19.37 14.95 7.82
N PRO A 64 -20.13 15.85 8.49
CA PRO A 64 -21.52 15.56 8.87
C PRO A 64 -22.39 15.34 7.62
N GLY A 65 -23.24 14.32 7.64
CA GLY A 65 -24.23 14.15 6.57
C GLY A 65 -25.22 15.31 6.51
N ASN A 66 -25.67 15.64 5.30
CA ASN A 66 -26.62 16.73 5.05
C ASN A 66 -27.93 16.26 4.38
N SER A 67 -28.12 14.95 4.25
CA SER A 67 -29.34 14.31 3.75
C SER A 67 -30.26 13.86 4.90
N ASP A 68 -31.56 13.93 4.67
CA ASP A 68 -32.60 13.39 5.58
C ASP A 68 -32.77 11.86 5.47
N LYS A 69 -32.10 11.21 4.49
CA LYS A 69 -32.17 9.76 4.27
C LYS A 69 -31.28 9.00 5.27
N PRO A 70 -31.60 7.74 5.58
CA PRO A 70 -30.71 6.86 6.34
C PRO A 70 -29.57 6.32 5.47
N VAL A 71 -28.63 7.18 5.10
CA VAL A 71 -27.45 6.81 4.28
C VAL A 71 -26.42 6.07 5.16
N PRO A 72 -25.85 4.94 4.71
CA PRO A 72 -24.73 4.29 5.39
C PRO A 72 -23.55 5.24 5.60
N VAL A 73 -22.84 5.06 6.72
CA VAL A 73 -21.64 5.83 7.04
C VAL A 73 -20.47 5.23 6.28
N ILE A 74 -19.87 6.00 5.38
CA ILE A 74 -18.68 5.55 4.64
C ILE A 74 -17.42 6.23 5.17
N CYS A 75 -16.27 5.59 4.98
CA CYS A 75 -14.96 6.14 5.31
C CYS A 75 -14.10 6.27 4.05
N PHE A 76 -13.34 7.36 3.93
CA PHE A 76 -12.18 7.41 3.05
C PHE A 76 -10.91 7.36 3.87
N CYS A 77 -9.99 6.48 3.49
CA CYS A 77 -8.71 6.31 4.14
C CYS A 77 -7.54 6.41 3.18
N SER A 78 -6.39 6.79 3.72
CA SER A 78 -5.12 6.97 3.00
C SER A 78 -4.00 7.01 4.05
N HIS A 79 -2.79 6.58 3.69
CA HIS A 79 -1.69 6.50 4.65
C HIS A 79 -0.74 7.70 4.58
N MET A 80 -0.05 7.97 5.70
CA MET A 80 0.80 9.16 5.84
C MET A 80 2.27 8.89 5.62
N ASP A 81 2.71 7.65 5.79
CA ASP A 81 4.11 7.29 5.63
C ASP A 81 4.52 7.20 4.16
N THR A 82 5.78 6.88 3.95
CA THR A 82 6.36 6.62 2.63
C THR A 82 7.32 5.46 2.78
N ALA A 83 7.46 4.64 1.74
CA ALA A 83 8.27 3.44 1.77
C ALA A 83 9.70 3.61 2.31
N PRO A 84 10.24 2.61 3.03
CA PRO A 84 11.62 2.58 3.47
C PRO A 84 12.63 2.30 2.33
N ASP A 85 12.16 1.83 1.17
CA ASP A 85 12.94 1.39 0.00
C ASP A 85 13.82 2.49 -0.61
N PHE A 86 13.34 3.74 -0.59
CA PHE A 86 14.09 4.90 -1.03
C PHE A 86 13.79 6.09 -0.13
N THR A 87 14.75 7.00 0.06
CA THR A 87 14.56 8.09 1.03
C THR A 87 13.44 9.04 0.61
N GLY A 88 12.50 9.30 1.51
CA GLY A 88 11.47 10.34 1.41
C GLY A 88 11.86 11.68 2.08
N ALA A 89 13.13 11.84 2.46
CA ALA A 89 13.61 13.05 3.13
C ALA A 89 14.11 14.09 2.11
N ASN A 90 13.64 15.34 2.25
CA ASN A 90 13.99 16.47 1.38
C ASN A 90 13.56 16.29 -0.09
N VAL A 91 12.36 15.74 -0.31
CA VAL A 91 11.76 15.62 -1.65
C VAL A 91 11.73 16.98 -2.35
N LYS A 92 12.10 17.01 -3.64
CA LYS A 92 12.06 18.21 -4.49
C LYS A 92 11.17 17.99 -5.70
N PRO A 93 9.84 18.13 -5.54
CA PRO A 93 8.92 17.82 -6.62
C PRO A 93 9.17 18.74 -7.83
N GLN A 94 9.21 18.15 -9.02
CA GLN A 94 9.33 18.84 -10.30
C GLN A 94 8.00 18.75 -11.06
N ILE A 95 7.54 19.86 -11.63
CA ILE A 95 6.31 19.88 -12.42
C ILE A 95 6.66 19.97 -13.90
N VAL A 96 6.40 18.89 -14.63
CA VAL A 96 6.44 18.84 -16.09
C VAL A 96 5.07 19.28 -16.61
N ARG A 97 4.96 20.56 -16.99
CA ARG A 97 3.70 21.13 -17.46
C ARG A 97 3.38 20.75 -18.89
N ASN A 98 2.12 20.46 -19.18
CA ASN A 98 1.62 20.11 -20.52
C ASN A 98 2.55 19.08 -21.19
N TYR A 99 2.75 17.95 -20.52
CA TYR A 99 3.66 16.90 -20.92
C TYR A 99 3.42 16.49 -22.38
N ALA A 100 4.45 16.58 -23.20
CA ALA A 100 4.35 16.43 -24.66
C ALA A 100 4.49 14.98 -25.14
N GLY A 101 4.64 14.03 -24.21
CA GLY A 101 5.08 12.66 -24.51
C GLY A 101 6.61 12.53 -24.52
N GLY A 102 7.09 11.29 -24.46
CA GLY A 102 8.52 10.96 -24.45
C GLY A 102 9.12 10.84 -23.05
N ASP A 103 10.38 10.42 -22.96
CA ASP A 103 11.02 10.18 -21.67
C ASP A 103 11.15 11.46 -20.82
N ILE A 104 11.07 11.32 -19.49
CA ILE A 104 11.23 12.44 -18.54
C ILE A 104 12.57 12.31 -17.83
N GLU A 105 13.45 13.30 -18.04
CA GLU A 105 14.73 13.40 -17.34
C GLU A 105 14.57 14.04 -15.96
N LEU A 106 15.25 13.47 -14.95
CA LEU A 106 15.19 13.96 -13.57
C LEU A 106 16.39 14.88 -13.26
N THR A 107 16.11 16.07 -12.72
CA THR A 107 17.09 17.18 -12.68
C THR A 107 18.20 17.02 -11.65
N GLY A 108 17.96 16.27 -10.57
CA GLY A 108 18.91 15.98 -9.49
C GLY A 108 19.79 14.76 -9.74
N ASP A 109 19.35 13.78 -10.55
CA ASP A 109 20.16 12.67 -11.05
C ASP A 109 19.81 12.34 -12.52
N PRO A 110 20.52 12.94 -13.49
CA PRO A 110 20.25 12.72 -14.93
C PRO A 110 20.49 11.29 -15.42
N SER A 111 21.09 10.39 -14.61
CA SER A 111 21.19 8.98 -14.96
C SER A 111 19.86 8.23 -14.81
N ARG A 112 18.92 8.81 -14.04
CA ARG A 112 17.57 8.32 -13.82
C ARG A 112 16.63 9.05 -14.76
N VAL A 113 15.93 8.26 -15.56
CA VAL A 113 15.01 8.73 -16.59
C VAL A 113 13.75 7.91 -16.47
N ILE A 114 12.59 8.55 -16.39
CA ILE A 114 11.30 7.88 -16.45
C ILE A 114 11.04 7.59 -17.93
N ARG A 115 11.38 6.37 -18.37
CA ARG A 115 11.26 5.99 -19.78
C ARG A 115 9.87 5.51 -20.11
N VAL A 116 9.33 5.93 -21.24
CA VAL A 116 8.01 5.48 -21.71
C VAL A 116 7.98 3.96 -21.97
N ALA A 117 9.12 3.37 -22.33
CA ALA A 117 9.22 1.93 -22.54
C ALA A 117 9.12 1.11 -21.23
N GLU A 118 9.48 1.72 -20.10
CA GLU A 118 9.44 1.12 -18.75
C GLU A 118 8.14 1.52 -18.04
N HIS A 119 7.55 2.66 -18.40
CA HIS A 119 6.32 3.23 -17.84
C HIS A 119 5.34 3.63 -18.96
N PRO A 120 4.70 2.65 -19.63
CA PRO A 120 3.83 2.90 -20.78
C PRO A 120 2.60 3.76 -20.45
N GLU A 121 2.23 3.89 -19.18
CA GLU A 121 1.13 4.72 -18.65
C GLU A 121 1.34 6.20 -18.98
N LEU A 122 2.59 6.65 -19.15
CA LEU A 122 2.91 7.99 -19.62
C LEU A 122 2.23 8.33 -20.96
N ASN A 123 1.96 7.36 -21.83
CA ASN A 123 1.26 7.61 -23.09
C ASN A 123 -0.16 8.15 -22.88
N ASN A 124 -0.77 7.87 -21.73
CA ASN A 124 -2.11 8.35 -21.36
C ASN A 124 -2.09 9.77 -20.77
N GLN A 125 -0.90 10.36 -20.57
CA GLN A 125 -0.72 11.62 -19.85
C GLN A 125 -0.35 12.80 -20.76
N ILE A 126 -0.38 12.63 -22.09
CA ILE A 126 -0.06 13.72 -23.02
C ILE A 126 -1.04 14.89 -22.81
N GLY A 127 -0.50 16.08 -22.55
CA GLY A 127 -1.24 17.29 -22.24
C GLY A 127 -1.50 17.53 -20.75
N ASN A 128 -1.22 16.56 -19.88
CA ASN A 128 -1.36 16.70 -18.43
C ASN A 128 -0.13 17.37 -17.80
N ASP A 129 -0.29 17.83 -16.56
CA ASP A 129 0.82 18.28 -15.73
C ASP A 129 1.26 17.10 -14.86
N ILE A 130 2.51 16.66 -15.02
CA ILE A 130 3.07 15.54 -14.28
C ILE A 130 3.98 16.06 -13.17
N VAL A 131 3.77 15.59 -11.95
CA VAL A 131 4.68 15.82 -10.84
C VAL A 131 5.62 14.62 -10.71
N THR A 132 6.92 14.90 -10.64
CA THR A 132 7.99 13.90 -10.52
C THR A 132 8.93 14.27 -9.38
N THR A 133 9.84 13.37 -9.02
CA THR A 133 10.97 13.68 -8.13
C THR A 133 12.04 14.53 -8.84
N ASP A 134 13.13 14.88 -8.15
CA ASP A 134 14.38 15.30 -8.81
C ASP A 134 15.32 14.12 -9.11
N GLY A 135 14.90 12.88 -8.84
CA GLY A 135 15.69 11.67 -8.99
C GLY A 135 16.55 11.33 -7.78
N THR A 136 16.57 12.13 -6.71
CA THR A 136 17.41 11.88 -5.51
C THR A 136 16.63 11.34 -4.30
N THR A 137 15.30 11.28 -4.39
CA THR A 137 14.36 10.78 -3.38
C THR A 137 13.24 10.00 -4.08
N LEU A 138 12.37 9.31 -3.32
CA LEU A 138 11.01 9.00 -3.80
C LEU A 138 10.15 10.28 -3.84
N LEU A 139 8.95 10.23 -4.40
CA LEU A 139 8.02 11.37 -4.46
C LEU A 139 7.09 11.38 -3.24
N GLY A 140 6.57 10.21 -2.86
CA GLY A 140 5.51 10.06 -1.88
C GLY A 140 4.13 10.38 -2.47
N ALA A 141 3.91 10.09 -3.75
CA ALA A 141 2.57 10.03 -4.31
C ALA A 141 1.77 8.91 -3.63
N ASP A 142 2.42 7.77 -3.41
CA ASP A 142 2.05 6.73 -2.45
C ASP A 142 2.40 7.21 -1.01
N ASP A 143 1.44 7.59 -0.17
CA ASP A 143 0.00 7.80 -0.47
C ASP A 143 -0.45 9.26 -0.21
N LYS A 144 0.47 10.22 -0.32
CA LYS A 144 0.12 11.64 -0.10
C LYS A 144 -0.74 12.21 -1.21
N ALA A 145 -0.86 11.53 -2.35
CA ALA A 145 -1.87 11.84 -3.36
C ALA A 145 -3.27 11.57 -2.83
N GLY A 146 -3.52 10.37 -2.26
CA GLY A 146 -4.78 10.02 -1.61
C GLY A 146 -5.16 10.99 -0.49
N LEU A 147 -4.19 11.38 0.35
CA LEU A 147 -4.39 12.41 1.38
C LEU A 147 -4.88 13.73 0.78
N ALA A 148 -4.19 14.24 -0.24
CA ALA A 148 -4.54 15.50 -0.90
C ALA A 148 -5.92 15.43 -1.57
N GLU A 149 -6.28 14.29 -2.13
CA GLU A 149 -7.56 14.05 -2.78
C GLU A 149 -8.71 14.04 -1.78
N ILE A 150 -8.57 13.31 -0.68
CA ILE A 150 -9.56 13.26 0.41
C ILE A 150 -9.73 14.65 1.03
N MET A 151 -8.64 15.35 1.31
CA MET A 151 -8.66 16.71 1.87
C MET A 151 -9.37 17.70 0.94
N THR A 152 -9.14 17.60 -0.37
CA THR A 152 -9.78 18.46 -1.37
C THR A 152 -11.27 18.13 -1.52
N ALA A 153 -11.62 16.84 -1.57
CA ALA A 153 -13.02 16.41 -1.62
C ALA A 153 -13.80 16.82 -0.37
N ALA A 154 -13.19 16.73 0.81
CA ALA A 154 -13.78 17.17 2.07
C ALA A 154 -14.15 18.67 2.03
N GLN A 155 -13.24 19.52 1.57
CA GLN A 155 -13.52 20.95 1.38
C GLN A 155 -14.67 21.17 0.38
N ILE A 156 -14.69 20.45 -0.75
CA ILE A 156 -15.77 20.57 -1.75
C ILE A 156 -17.12 20.22 -1.14
N LEU A 157 -17.21 19.11 -0.40
CA LEU A 157 -18.47 18.67 0.21
C LEU A 157 -18.96 19.67 1.27
N VAL A 158 -18.06 20.19 2.10
CA VAL A 158 -18.40 21.19 3.14
C VAL A 158 -18.82 22.53 2.52
N ASP A 159 -18.13 23.00 1.49
CA ASP A 159 -18.40 24.30 0.86
C ASP A 159 -19.67 24.28 -0.01
N ASN A 160 -20.17 23.10 -0.40
CA ASN A 160 -21.27 22.94 -1.35
C ASN A 160 -22.40 22.08 -0.74
N PRO A 161 -23.24 22.66 0.14
CA PRO A 161 -24.34 21.92 0.81
C PRO A 161 -25.42 21.37 -0.15
N ASP A 162 -25.45 21.83 -1.40
CA ASP A 162 -26.32 21.27 -2.44
C ASP A 162 -25.89 19.87 -2.89
N ILE A 163 -24.66 19.46 -2.57
CA ILE A 163 -24.19 18.08 -2.75
C ILE A 163 -24.70 17.26 -1.58
N GLN A 164 -25.78 16.52 -1.80
CA GLN A 164 -26.36 15.67 -0.77
C GLN A 164 -25.48 14.43 -0.54
N HIS A 165 -25.16 14.14 0.72
CA HIS A 165 -24.37 12.99 1.14
C HIS A 165 -24.72 12.52 2.56
N GLY A 166 -24.41 11.25 2.84
CA GLY A 166 -24.44 10.69 4.19
C GLY A 166 -23.29 11.20 5.06
N THR A 167 -23.17 10.66 6.29
CA THR A 167 -22.00 10.96 7.12
C THR A 167 -20.77 10.29 6.51
N ILE A 168 -19.67 11.04 6.40
CA ILE A 168 -18.42 10.54 5.85
C ILE A 168 -17.33 10.65 6.92
N LYS A 169 -16.59 9.56 7.11
CA LYS A 169 -15.45 9.47 7.99
C LYS A 169 -14.17 9.64 7.19
N ILE A 170 -13.17 10.25 7.82
CA ILE A 170 -11.82 10.37 7.30
C ILE A 170 -10.90 9.66 8.29
N LEU A 171 -10.03 8.80 7.77
CA LEU A 171 -9.00 8.10 8.53
C LEU A 171 -7.67 8.23 7.79
N PHE A 172 -6.67 8.88 8.41
CA PHE A 172 -5.30 8.82 7.90
C PHE A 172 -4.45 7.95 8.82
N THR A 173 -3.84 6.90 8.25
CA THR A 173 -3.11 5.86 8.99
C THR A 173 -1.59 6.09 8.94
N PRO A 174 -0.84 5.72 9.99
CA PRO A 174 0.62 5.63 9.96
C PRO A 174 1.09 4.18 9.76
N ASP A 175 2.28 4.00 9.18
CA ASP A 175 2.98 2.71 9.05
C ASP A 175 2.32 1.67 8.13
N GLU A 176 1.64 2.10 7.07
CA GLU A 176 1.10 1.19 6.05
C GLU A 176 2.24 0.39 5.41
N GLU A 177 3.32 1.07 5.02
CA GLU A 177 4.43 0.54 4.23
C GLU A 177 5.25 -0.54 4.96
N VAL A 178 5.05 -0.65 6.27
CA VAL A 178 5.67 -1.69 7.12
C VAL A 178 4.64 -2.70 7.66
N GLY A 179 3.44 -2.70 7.08
CA GLY A 179 2.34 -3.61 7.35
C GLY A 179 1.62 -3.36 8.69
N ARG A 180 1.74 -2.16 9.25
CA ARG A 180 1.23 -1.82 10.60
C ARG A 180 0.14 -0.77 10.61
N GLY A 181 -0.20 -0.22 9.44
CA GLY A 181 -1.22 0.79 9.18
C GLY A 181 -2.44 0.67 10.08
N VAL A 182 -3.09 -0.49 10.12
CA VAL A 182 -4.35 -0.66 10.87
C VAL A 182 -4.24 -1.31 12.26
N ASN A 183 -3.03 -1.55 12.78
CA ASN A 183 -2.83 -2.31 14.02
C ASN A 183 -3.52 -1.73 15.27
N LYS A 184 -3.66 -0.40 15.31
CA LYS A 184 -4.16 0.35 16.47
C LYS A 184 -5.37 1.23 16.15
N VAL A 185 -5.97 1.06 14.96
CA VAL A 185 -7.19 1.78 14.58
C VAL A 185 -8.32 1.46 15.54
N ASP A 186 -8.96 2.51 16.09
CA ASP A 186 -10.21 2.37 16.83
C ASP A 186 -11.42 2.37 15.87
N LEU A 187 -11.82 1.17 15.43
CA LEU A 187 -12.97 0.99 14.54
C LEU A 187 -14.30 1.41 15.18
N LYS A 188 -14.44 1.31 16.52
CA LYS A 188 -15.67 1.73 17.20
C LYS A 188 -15.83 3.24 17.17
N LYS A 189 -14.72 3.96 17.36
CA LYS A 189 -14.65 5.42 17.22
C LYS A 189 -14.83 5.87 15.79
N LEU A 190 -14.24 5.15 14.82
CA LEU A 190 -14.42 5.44 13.40
C LEU A 190 -15.90 5.32 13.02
N GLY A 191 -16.55 4.22 13.41
CA GLY A 191 -18.01 4.07 13.30
C GLY A 191 -18.54 4.15 11.87
N ALA A 192 -17.75 3.69 10.89
CA ALA A 192 -18.17 3.55 9.50
C ALA A 192 -18.68 2.13 9.23
N ASP A 193 -19.64 2.01 8.32
CA ASP A 193 -20.16 0.74 7.82
C ASP A 193 -19.20 0.13 6.77
N PHE A 194 -18.62 0.99 5.92
CA PHE A 194 -17.70 0.63 4.84
C PHE A 194 -16.59 1.67 4.70
N ALA A 195 -15.48 1.30 4.07
CA ALA A 195 -14.38 2.23 3.79
C ALA A 195 -13.88 2.12 2.33
N TYR A 196 -13.06 3.08 1.90
CA TYR A 196 -12.36 3.07 0.62
C TYR A 196 -10.95 3.62 0.85
N THR A 197 -9.91 2.84 0.56
CA THR A 197 -8.55 3.38 0.49
C THR A 197 -8.40 4.17 -0.80
N MET A 198 -7.71 5.30 -0.76
CA MET A 198 -7.36 6.12 -1.93
C MET A 198 -5.88 5.89 -2.26
N ASP A 199 -5.50 4.64 -2.51
CA ASP A 199 -4.11 4.16 -2.52
C ASP A 199 -3.81 3.31 -3.77
N GLY A 200 -4.51 3.58 -4.86
CA GLY A 200 -4.34 2.87 -6.12
C GLY A 200 -3.54 3.66 -7.15
N GLU A 201 -3.02 2.98 -8.17
CA GLU A 201 -2.29 3.65 -9.24
C GLU A 201 -3.23 4.29 -10.27
N THR A 202 -3.58 3.54 -11.32
CA THR A 202 -4.07 4.09 -12.59
C THR A 202 -5.48 4.67 -12.48
N ALA A 203 -5.67 5.87 -13.04
CA ALA A 203 -6.97 6.54 -13.06
C ALA A 203 -8.14 5.66 -13.56
N GLY A 204 -9.20 5.59 -12.76
CA GLY A 204 -10.39 4.80 -13.04
C GLY A 204 -10.34 3.33 -12.58
N HIS A 205 -9.24 2.91 -11.96
CA HIS A 205 -9.12 1.57 -11.39
C HIS A 205 -9.77 1.50 -10.00
N ILE A 206 -10.46 0.39 -9.75
CA ILE A 206 -10.99 -0.02 -8.45
C ILE A 206 -10.49 -1.43 -8.20
N GLU A 207 -9.95 -1.70 -7.03
CA GLU A 207 -9.40 -3.01 -6.69
C GLU A 207 -10.20 -3.59 -5.53
N ASP A 208 -10.79 -4.76 -5.76
CA ASP A 208 -11.63 -5.50 -4.80
C ASP A 208 -11.02 -6.87 -4.44
N GLU A 209 -9.75 -7.07 -4.77
CA GLU A 209 -9.05 -8.33 -4.63
C GLU A 209 -7.56 -8.09 -4.38
N THR A 210 -6.98 -8.77 -3.39
CA THR A 210 -5.55 -8.72 -3.07
C THR A 210 -4.95 -10.12 -3.04
N PHE A 211 -3.62 -10.24 -2.94
CA PHE A 211 -3.07 -11.49 -2.44
C PHE A 211 -3.57 -11.77 -1.01
N SER A 212 -3.62 -13.05 -0.66
CA SER A 212 -3.40 -13.53 0.70
C SER A 212 -1.90 -13.73 0.90
N ALA A 213 -1.44 -13.55 2.13
CA ALA A 213 -0.02 -13.50 2.44
C ALA A 213 0.33 -14.19 3.75
N ASP A 214 1.37 -15.03 3.68
CA ASP A 214 2.03 -15.62 4.84
C ASP A 214 3.53 -15.33 4.78
N GLY A 215 4.14 -15.17 5.95
CA GLY A 215 5.59 -15.15 6.14
C GLY A 215 6.05 -16.52 6.62
N VAL A 216 7.21 -16.98 6.14
CA VAL A 216 7.82 -18.22 6.59
C VAL A 216 9.23 -17.99 7.10
N GLU A 217 9.48 -18.35 8.34
CA GLU A 217 10.80 -18.33 8.97
C GLU A 217 11.34 -19.76 9.11
N ILE A 218 12.55 -19.97 8.60
CA ILE A 218 13.23 -21.27 8.65
C ILE A 218 14.54 -21.12 9.41
N GLY A 219 14.58 -21.67 10.62
CA GLY A 219 15.80 -21.75 11.42
C GLY A 219 16.53 -23.07 11.18
N ILE A 220 17.82 -23.03 10.87
CA ILE A 220 18.65 -24.21 10.62
C ILE A 220 19.76 -24.26 11.66
N SER A 221 19.91 -25.39 12.34
CA SER A 221 21.03 -25.69 13.22
C SER A 221 21.90 -26.77 12.59
N GLY A 222 23.14 -26.42 12.26
CA GLY A 222 24.16 -27.31 11.73
C GLY A 222 25.08 -27.90 12.81
N VAL A 223 26.17 -28.53 12.37
CA VAL A 223 27.22 -29.10 13.22
C VAL A 223 28.54 -28.36 12.98
N ALA A 224 28.81 -27.37 13.82
CA ALA A 224 30.04 -26.57 13.75
C ALA A 224 31.26 -27.31 14.32
N ILE A 225 32.35 -27.35 13.55
CA ILE A 225 33.61 -28.02 13.91
C ILE A 225 34.78 -27.18 13.37
N HIS A 226 35.93 -27.21 14.05
CA HIS A 226 37.15 -26.60 13.50
C HIS A 226 37.44 -27.18 12.09
N PRO A 227 37.61 -26.35 11.04
CA PRO A 227 37.72 -26.82 9.65
C PRO A 227 38.81 -27.89 9.41
N GLY A 228 39.93 -27.82 10.14
CA GLY A 228 41.00 -28.81 10.06
C GLY A 228 40.64 -30.23 10.53
N PHE A 229 39.52 -30.41 11.24
CA PHE A 229 39.05 -31.70 11.79
C PHE A 229 37.62 -32.06 11.32
N ALA A 230 37.15 -31.40 10.27
CA ALA A 230 35.73 -31.38 9.87
C ALA A 230 35.25 -32.59 9.06
N LYS A 231 36.19 -33.37 8.49
CA LYS A 231 35.88 -34.46 7.58
C LYS A 231 34.87 -35.45 8.20
N ASP A 232 33.82 -35.74 7.45
CA ASP A 232 32.73 -36.67 7.79
C ASP A 232 31.97 -36.33 9.09
N ARG A 233 32.06 -35.09 9.58
CA ARG A 233 31.45 -34.66 10.84
C ARG A 233 30.78 -33.28 10.80
N MET A 234 31.34 -32.34 10.04
CA MET A 234 30.76 -30.99 9.93
C MET A 234 29.56 -31.00 8.98
N GLU A 235 28.49 -30.34 9.41
CA GLU A 235 27.34 -30.01 8.59
C GLU A 235 27.14 -28.50 8.65
N ASN A 236 27.46 -27.81 7.56
CA ASN A 236 27.55 -26.36 7.58
C ASN A 236 26.18 -25.73 7.27
N ALA A 237 25.60 -25.00 8.22
CA ALA A 237 24.26 -24.43 8.09
C ALA A 237 24.12 -23.47 6.88
N ILE A 238 25.18 -22.74 6.50
CA ILE A 238 25.17 -21.88 5.29
C ILE A 238 25.00 -22.73 4.02
N LYS A 239 25.64 -23.91 3.94
CA LYS A 239 25.50 -24.80 2.79
C LYS A 239 24.11 -25.42 2.70
N ILE A 240 23.52 -25.74 3.86
CA ILE A 240 22.14 -26.23 3.94
C ILE A 240 21.18 -25.16 3.44
N ALA A 241 21.31 -23.93 3.95
CA ALA A 241 20.50 -22.78 3.53
C ALA A 241 20.61 -22.51 2.02
N GLY A 242 21.83 -22.51 1.47
CA GLY A 242 22.05 -22.34 0.03
C GLY A 242 21.43 -23.46 -0.80
N ALA A 243 21.44 -24.71 -0.31
CA ALA A 243 20.81 -25.84 -1.00
C ALA A 243 19.27 -25.78 -0.97
N ILE A 244 18.67 -25.17 0.04
CA ILE A 244 17.21 -24.91 0.08
C ILE A 244 16.85 -23.87 -0.97
N ILE A 245 17.56 -22.73 -1.00
CA ILE A 245 17.30 -21.64 -1.97
C ILE A 245 17.49 -22.13 -3.41
N ASP A 246 18.56 -22.87 -3.69
CA ASP A 246 18.86 -23.38 -5.05
C ASP A 246 17.78 -24.35 -5.60
N ARG A 247 16.99 -24.97 -4.71
CA ARG A 247 15.92 -25.91 -5.08
C ARG A 247 14.56 -25.25 -5.27
N LEU A 248 14.42 -23.95 -5.03
CA LEU A 248 13.16 -23.25 -5.25
C LEU A 248 12.77 -23.28 -6.73
N PRO A 249 11.47 -23.44 -7.06
CA PRO A 249 11.00 -23.36 -8.44
C PRO A 249 11.24 -21.96 -9.00
N LYS A 250 11.89 -21.88 -10.16
CA LYS A 250 12.25 -20.58 -10.78
C LYS A 250 11.06 -19.84 -11.36
N GLU A 251 10.01 -20.58 -11.67
CA GLU A 251 8.76 -20.09 -12.26
C GLU A 251 7.76 -19.58 -11.21
N LEU A 252 7.97 -19.86 -9.92
CA LEU A 252 7.14 -19.41 -8.81
C LEU A 252 7.81 -18.28 -8.01
N ALA A 253 8.40 -17.32 -8.73
CA ALA A 253 9.08 -16.16 -8.16
C ALA A 253 8.44 -14.84 -8.63
N PRO A 254 8.55 -13.74 -7.87
CA PRO A 254 8.02 -12.43 -8.28
C PRO A 254 8.50 -12.00 -9.67
N GLU A 255 9.78 -12.22 -9.98
CA GLU A 255 10.41 -11.85 -11.24
C GLU A 255 9.98 -12.71 -12.45
N THR A 256 9.15 -13.74 -12.24
CA THR A 256 8.65 -14.64 -13.30
C THR A 256 7.13 -14.85 -13.27
N THR A 257 6.40 -14.14 -12.40
CA THR A 257 4.96 -14.32 -12.24
C THR A 257 4.19 -13.02 -12.47
N GLU A 258 3.01 -13.12 -13.06
CA GLU A 258 2.14 -11.98 -13.37
C GLU A 258 0.66 -12.29 -13.07
N GLY A 259 -0.18 -11.24 -13.09
CA GLY A 259 -1.62 -11.36 -12.89
C GLY A 259 -1.96 -12.09 -11.58
N LYS A 260 -2.64 -13.23 -11.68
CA LYS A 260 -3.09 -14.03 -10.52
C LYS A 260 -2.12 -15.14 -10.06
N GLN A 261 -0.93 -15.21 -10.64
CA GLN A 261 0.05 -16.23 -10.26
C GLN A 261 0.71 -15.88 -8.92
N GLY A 262 0.53 -16.74 -7.91
CA GLY A 262 1.24 -16.64 -6.63
C GLY A 262 2.71 -17.07 -6.71
N PHE A 263 3.48 -16.84 -5.64
CA PHE A 263 4.92 -17.12 -5.59
C PHE A 263 5.43 -17.48 -4.19
N ILE A 264 6.65 -18.03 -4.14
CA ILE A 264 7.47 -18.23 -2.93
C ILE A 264 8.73 -17.38 -3.11
N HIS A 265 8.95 -16.41 -2.23
CA HIS A 265 10.04 -15.46 -2.39
C HIS A 265 10.94 -15.41 -1.16
N PRO A 266 12.23 -15.78 -1.26
CA PRO A 266 13.18 -15.56 -0.17
C PRO A 266 13.52 -14.07 -0.06
N VAL A 267 13.30 -13.50 1.12
CA VAL A 267 13.53 -12.07 1.42
C VAL A 267 14.71 -11.83 2.36
N GLY A 268 15.17 -12.87 3.06
CA GLY A 268 16.26 -12.75 4.02
C GLY A 268 17.07 -14.03 4.14
N VAL A 269 18.39 -13.88 4.25
CA VAL A 269 19.31 -14.97 4.61
C VAL A 269 20.39 -14.45 5.54
N THR A 270 20.51 -15.08 6.72
CA THR A 270 21.63 -14.85 7.63
C THR A 270 22.23 -16.18 8.04
N GLY A 271 23.54 -16.22 8.26
CA GLY A 271 24.16 -17.51 8.53
C GLY A 271 25.58 -17.45 9.05
N SER A 272 25.90 -18.53 9.76
CA SER A 272 27.21 -18.92 10.26
C SER A 272 27.36 -20.43 10.07
N MET A 273 28.52 -20.98 10.40
CA MET A 273 28.74 -22.44 10.31
C MET A 273 27.75 -23.24 11.17
N GLU A 274 27.41 -22.72 12.35
CA GLU A 274 26.54 -23.38 13.34
C GLU A 274 25.06 -23.20 13.05
N LYS A 275 24.64 -22.02 12.58
CA LYS A 275 23.23 -21.69 12.41
C LYS A 275 22.99 -20.79 11.22
N ALA A 276 21.85 -20.96 10.57
CA ALA A 276 21.34 -20.08 9.53
C ALA A 276 19.85 -19.82 9.73
N SER A 277 19.37 -18.69 9.23
CA SER A 277 17.95 -18.33 9.18
C SER A 277 17.63 -17.88 7.76
N LEU A 278 16.49 -18.36 7.27
CA LEU A 278 15.90 -17.95 6.00
C LEU A 278 14.52 -17.35 6.27
N SER A 279 14.28 -16.18 5.71
CA SER A 279 12.99 -15.50 5.74
C SER A 279 12.37 -15.55 4.35
N PHE A 280 11.11 -15.95 4.26
CA PHE A 280 10.34 -16.02 3.03
C PHE A 280 9.03 -15.26 3.16
N ILE A 281 8.53 -14.80 2.03
CA ILE A 281 7.14 -14.39 1.86
C ILE A 281 6.47 -15.32 0.84
N ILE A 282 5.25 -15.74 1.14
CA ILE A 282 4.42 -16.56 0.27
C ILE A 282 3.18 -15.74 -0.07
N ARG A 283 2.82 -15.72 -1.35
CA ARG A 283 1.68 -14.96 -1.89
C ARG A 283 0.85 -15.85 -2.79
N ASP A 284 -0.46 -15.79 -2.62
CA ASP A 284 -1.42 -16.36 -3.57
C ASP A 284 -2.77 -15.67 -3.42
N PHE A 285 -3.60 -15.66 -4.47
CA PHE A 285 -4.95 -15.10 -4.39
C PHE A 285 -5.92 -16.01 -3.63
N THR A 286 -5.58 -17.29 -3.45
CA THR A 286 -6.37 -18.25 -2.68
C THR A 286 -5.61 -18.77 -1.46
N GLU A 287 -6.34 -19.07 -0.38
CA GLU A 287 -5.74 -19.68 0.81
C GLU A 287 -5.23 -21.10 0.52
N GLU A 288 -5.93 -21.85 -0.35
CA GLU A 288 -5.45 -23.15 -0.79
C GLU A 288 -4.10 -23.04 -1.50
N GLY A 289 -3.92 -22.00 -2.33
CA GLY A 289 -2.68 -21.74 -3.05
C GLY A 289 -1.51 -21.33 -2.14
N LEU A 290 -1.78 -20.73 -0.98
CA LEU A 290 -0.79 -20.48 0.07
C LEU A 290 -0.35 -21.79 0.72
N VAL A 291 -1.31 -22.60 1.18
CA VAL A 291 -1.05 -23.89 1.85
C VAL A 291 -0.28 -24.84 0.93
N GLU A 292 -0.60 -24.87 -0.37
CA GLU A 292 0.15 -25.67 -1.35
C GLU A 292 1.62 -25.24 -1.47
N LYS A 293 1.90 -23.92 -1.47
CA LYS A 293 3.25 -23.37 -1.56
C LYS A 293 4.04 -23.54 -0.27
N GLU A 294 3.39 -23.40 0.89
CA GLU A 294 3.98 -23.71 2.19
C GLU A 294 4.41 -25.17 2.28
N ALA A 295 3.52 -26.09 1.88
CA ALA A 295 3.82 -27.51 1.85
C ALA A 295 4.95 -27.84 0.87
N MET A 296 5.00 -27.16 -0.27
CA MET A 296 6.11 -27.29 -1.24
C MET A 296 7.44 -26.82 -0.63
N LEU A 297 7.47 -25.64 0.00
CA LEU A 297 8.66 -25.11 0.65
C LEU A 297 9.14 -26.02 1.78
N GLU A 298 8.23 -26.48 2.64
CA GLU A 298 8.57 -27.40 3.75
C GLU A 298 9.08 -28.75 3.22
N ALA A 299 8.53 -29.27 2.11
CA ALA A 299 9.03 -30.47 1.46
C ALA A 299 10.46 -30.29 0.94
N ILE A 300 10.76 -29.17 0.28
CA ILE A 300 12.13 -28.84 -0.18
C ILE A 300 13.10 -28.84 1.01
N VAL A 301 12.72 -28.22 2.13
CA VAL A 301 13.55 -28.20 3.35
C VAL A 301 13.80 -29.61 3.85
N LYS A 302 12.76 -30.43 3.99
CA LYS A 302 12.88 -31.84 4.45
C LYS A 302 13.79 -32.66 3.53
N GLU A 303 13.69 -32.48 2.22
CA GLU A 303 14.54 -33.15 1.23
C GLU A 303 16.00 -32.71 1.29
N VAL A 304 16.27 -31.43 1.56
CA VAL A 304 17.65 -30.95 1.79
C VAL A 304 18.21 -31.56 3.06
N MET A 305 17.44 -31.49 4.16
CA MET A 305 17.86 -31.94 5.48
C MET A 305 18.14 -33.43 5.56
N ALA A 306 17.56 -34.25 4.69
CA ALA A 306 17.86 -35.68 4.59
C ALA A 306 19.35 -35.99 4.30
N ALA A 307 20.09 -35.05 3.70
CA ALA A 307 21.53 -35.18 3.47
C ALA A 307 22.40 -34.75 4.68
N TYR A 308 21.79 -34.25 5.76
CA TYR A 308 22.45 -33.64 6.92
C TYR A 308 21.88 -34.21 8.24
N PRO A 309 22.16 -35.48 8.57
CA PRO A 309 21.54 -36.18 9.71
C PRO A 309 21.94 -35.64 11.09
N GLY A 310 23.01 -34.85 11.19
CA GLY A 310 23.43 -34.18 12.43
C GLY A 310 22.78 -32.81 12.65
N SER A 311 22.06 -32.29 11.66
CA SER A 311 21.44 -30.97 11.66
C SER A 311 19.95 -31.06 11.96
N SER A 312 19.36 -29.94 12.38
CA SER A 312 17.92 -29.80 12.60
C SER A 312 17.40 -28.51 11.99
N PHE A 313 16.09 -28.43 11.81
CA PHE A 313 15.42 -27.21 11.37
C PHE A 313 14.14 -26.93 12.17
N HIS A 314 13.74 -25.67 12.15
CA HIS A 314 12.45 -25.17 12.58
C HIS A 314 11.80 -24.45 11.40
N PHE A 315 10.48 -24.57 11.26
CA PHE A 315 9.70 -23.99 10.19
C PHE A 315 8.46 -23.34 10.81
N GLU A 316 8.36 -22.03 10.71
CA GLU A 316 7.29 -21.23 11.31
C GLU A 316 6.56 -20.46 10.21
N VAL A 317 5.25 -20.64 10.12
CA VAL A 317 4.37 -19.88 9.22
C VAL A 317 3.62 -18.86 10.06
N THR A 318 3.61 -17.61 9.61
CA THR A 318 2.87 -16.51 10.24
C THR A 318 1.95 -15.84 9.22
N GLU A 319 0.66 -15.80 9.54
CA GLU A 319 -0.33 -15.04 8.76
C GLU A 319 -0.02 -13.54 8.76
N GLN A 320 0.01 -12.94 7.56
CA GLN A 320 0.21 -11.49 7.40
C GLN A 320 -1.12 -10.80 7.10
N TYR A 321 -1.79 -11.21 6.02
CA TYR A 321 -3.10 -10.70 5.61
C TYR A 321 -3.80 -11.69 4.66
N ARG A 322 -5.09 -11.45 4.40
CA ARG A 322 -5.95 -12.29 3.57
C ARG A 322 -6.61 -11.49 2.46
N ASN A 323 -6.95 -12.16 1.36
CA ASN A 323 -7.58 -11.58 0.20
C ASN A 323 -8.93 -10.95 0.58
N MET A 324 -9.01 -9.62 0.47
CA MET A 324 -10.20 -8.85 0.84
C MET A 324 -11.46 -9.21 0.07
N LYS A 325 -11.31 -9.85 -1.10
CA LYS A 325 -12.41 -10.35 -1.90
C LYS A 325 -13.35 -11.27 -1.12
N ALA A 326 -12.81 -12.07 -0.20
CA ALA A 326 -13.61 -12.96 0.64
C ALA A 326 -14.65 -12.21 1.50
N VAL A 327 -14.35 -10.97 1.87
CA VAL A 327 -15.26 -10.07 2.61
C VAL A 327 -16.13 -9.28 1.63
N LEU A 328 -15.52 -8.68 0.60
CA LEU A 328 -16.22 -7.79 -0.35
C LEU A 328 -17.27 -8.51 -1.21
N ASP A 329 -17.12 -9.81 -1.47
CA ASP A 329 -18.13 -10.60 -2.18
C ASP A 329 -19.47 -10.68 -1.41
N GLY A 330 -19.45 -10.46 -0.09
CA GLY A 330 -20.65 -10.33 0.75
C GLY A 330 -21.34 -8.96 0.67
N HIS A 331 -20.68 -7.96 0.08
CA HIS A 331 -21.10 -6.55 0.03
C HIS A 331 -20.88 -5.95 -1.38
N PRO A 332 -21.50 -6.52 -2.43
CA PRO A 332 -21.26 -6.10 -3.82
C PRO A 332 -21.55 -4.61 -4.07
N GLU A 333 -22.47 -4.01 -3.31
CA GLU A 333 -22.86 -2.61 -3.40
C GLU A 333 -21.69 -1.64 -3.22
N ILE A 334 -20.68 -2.01 -2.42
CA ILE A 334 -19.52 -1.16 -2.13
C ILE A 334 -18.73 -0.92 -3.42
N VAL A 335 -18.36 -2.00 -4.10
CA VAL A 335 -17.61 -1.96 -5.35
C VAL A 335 -18.49 -1.39 -6.47
N GLU A 336 -19.76 -1.76 -6.53
CA GLU A 336 -20.69 -1.24 -7.55
C GLU A 336 -20.91 0.28 -7.46
N ASN A 337 -20.97 0.83 -6.24
CA ASN A 337 -21.07 2.27 -6.02
C ASN A 337 -19.77 2.99 -6.44
N ALA A 338 -18.60 2.44 -6.11
CA ALA A 338 -17.32 3.00 -6.53
C ALA A 338 -17.15 3.02 -8.06
N LEU A 339 -17.52 1.92 -8.74
CA LEU A 339 -17.46 1.87 -10.20
C LEU A 339 -18.42 2.88 -10.85
N GLU A 340 -19.59 3.12 -10.25
CA GLU A 340 -20.51 4.15 -10.71
C GLU A 340 -19.94 5.56 -10.50
N ALA A 341 -19.30 5.82 -9.36
CA ALA A 341 -18.64 7.08 -9.09
C ALA A 341 -17.54 7.38 -10.12
N VAL A 342 -16.74 6.38 -10.51
CA VAL A 342 -15.73 6.50 -11.57
C VAL A 342 -16.37 6.88 -12.91
N ARG A 343 -17.52 6.28 -13.27
CA ARG A 343 -18.25 6.64 -14.50
C ARG A 343 -18.71 8.10 -14.47
N ARG A 344 -19.28 8.55 -13.35
CA ARG A 344 -19.74 9.94 -13.17
C ARG A 344 -18.59 10.94 -13.12
N ALA A 345 -17.44 10.51 -12.63
CA ALA A 345 -16.20 11.26 -12.72
C ALA A 345 -15.71 11.43 -14.17
N GLY A 346 -16.22 10.66 -15.12
CA GLY A 346 -15.95 10.79 -16.56
C GLY A 346 -14.90 9.81 -17.07
N MET A 347 -14.66 8.71 -16.34
CA MET A 347 -13.71 7.67 -16.69
C MET A 347 -14.41 6.35 -17.00
N THR A 348 -13.69 5.44 -17.66
CA THR A 348 -14.13 4.05 -17.80
C THR A 348 -13.62 3.26 -16.58
N PRO A 349 -14.51 2.66 -15.77
CA PRO A 349 -14.06 1.91 -14.61
C PRO A 349 -13.40 0.60 -15.00
N VAL A 350 -12.30 0.27 -14.32
CA VAL A 350 -11.56 -0.98 -14.47
C VAL A 350 -11.51 -1.67 -13.11
N ARG A 351 -11.86 -2.96 -13.04
CA ARG A 351 -11.61 -3.76 -11.84
C ARG A 351 -10.23 -4.38 -11.94
N GLY A 352 -9.40 -4.12 -10.94
CA GLY A 352 -8.05 -4.64 -10.81
C GLY A 352 -7.90 -5.63 -9.66
N SER A 353 -6.75 -6.29 -9.62
CA SER A 353 -6.32 -7.15 -8.52
C SER A 353 -4.95 -6.68 -8.04
N ILE A 354 -4.75 -6.56 -6.73
CA ILE A 354 -3.49 -6.11 -6.13
C ILE A 354 -2.58 -7.32 -5.92
N ARG A 355 -1.37 -7.29 -6.48
CA ARG A 355 -0.31 -8.29 -6.22
C ARG A 355 0.45 -7.98 -4.93
N GLY A 356 -0.29 -7.66 -3.87
CA GLY A 356 0.22 -7.18 -2.58
C GLY A 356 -0.89 -7.25 -1.54
N GLY A 357 -0.74 -6.48 -0.47
CA GLY A 357 -1.78 -6.21 0.51
C GLY A 357 -1.91 -4.71 0.67
N THR A 358 -3.04 -4.26 1.19
CA THR A 358 -3.28 -2.87 1.56
C THR A 358 -3.85 -2.82 2.97
N ASP A 359 -3.84 -1.66 3.61
CA ASP A 359 -4.63 -1.43 4.83
C ASP A 359 -6.10 -1.84 4.64
N GLY A 360 -6.69 -1.61 3.46
CA GLY A 360 -8.05 -2.03 3.11
C GLY A 360 -8.28 -3.54 3.23
N SER A 361 -7.27 -4.35 2.89
CA SER A 361 -7.36 -5.79 3.05
C SER A 361 -7.47 -6.23 4.51
N ARG A 362 -6.71 -5.59 5.40
CA ARG A 362 -6.76 -5.88 6.83
C ARG A 362 -8.02 -5.32 7.48
N LEU A 363 -8.42 -4.09 7.13
CA LEU A 363 -9.67 -3.47 7.59
C LEU A 363 -10.89 -4.35 7.27
N SER A 364 -10.92 -4.93 6.08
CA SER A 364 -12.00 -5.83 5.65
C SER A 364 -12.19 -6.99 6.62
N PHE A 365 -11.12 -7.66 7.04
CA PHE A 365 -11.17 -8.74 8.02
C PHE A 365 -11.36 -8.27 9.47
N MET A 366 -11.10 -6.99 9.76
CA MET A 366 -11.42 -6.36 11.05
C MET A 366 -12.90 -5.92 11.16
N GLY A 367 -13.70 -6.14 10.11
CA GLY A 367 -15.13 -5.83 10.07
C GLY A 367 -15.48 -4.51 9.40
N LEU A 368 -14.55 -3.91 8.64
CA LEU A 368 -14.78 -2.71 7.83
C LEU A 368 -14.41 -3.02 6.36
N PRO A 369 -15.35 -3.56 5.55
CA PRO A 369 -15.09 -3.89 4.15
C PRO A 369 -14.57 -2.67 3.38
N CYS A 370 -13.43 -2.81 2.72
CA CYS A 370 -12.66 -1.69 2.19
C CYS A 370 -11.91 -2.03 0.90
N PRO A 371 -12.48 -1.75 -0.29
CA PRO A 371 -11.73 -1.82 -1.55
C PRO A 371 -10.79 -0.62 -1.70
N ASN A 372 -9.94 -0.69 -2.71
CA ASN A 372 -9.01 0.38 -3.08
C ASN A 372 -9.49 1.17 -4.30
N ILE A 373 -9.29 2.48 -4.27
CA ILE A 373 -9.56 3.43 -5.36
C ILE A 373 -8.24 4.04 -5.80
N PHE A 374 -8.09 4.26 -7.10
CA PHE A 374 -6.95 4.98 -7.67
C PHE A 374 -6.70 6.39 -7.07
N ALA A 375 -5.42 6.79 -7.04
CA ALA A 375 -4.90 8.11 -6.70
C ALA A 375 -3.98 8.69 -7.81
N GLY A 376 -3.76 7.95 -8.91
CA GLY A 376 -3.06 8.43 -10.10
C GLY A 376 -1.53 8.42 -10.05
N GLY A 377 -0.96 7.94 -8.94
CA GLY A 377 0.48 7.75 -8.79
C GLY A 377 0.99 6.49 -9.49
N HIS A 378 2.27 6.50 -9.85
CA HIS A 378 2.92 5.41 -10.57
C HIS A 378 4.39 5.29 -10.16
N ALA A 379 4.97 4.11 -10.40
CA ALA A 379 6.37 3.80 -10.11
C ALA A 379 6.72 4.04 -8.63
N PHE A 380 5.82 3.60 -7.76
CA PHE A 380 5.93 3.70 -6.31
C PHE A 380 7.25 3.16 -5.77
N HIS A 381 7.60 3.64 -4.57
CA HIS A 381 8.77 3.19 -3.80
C HIS A 381 10.12 3.41 -4.50
N SER A 382 10.13 4.31 -5.49
CA SER A 382 11.27 4.50 -6.38
C SER A 382 11.57 5.97 -6.64
N PRO A 383 12.79 6.32 -7.05
CA PRO A 383 13.10 7.68 -7.48
C PRO A 383 12.46 8.06 -8.82
N LEU A 384 11.85 7.10 -9.52
CA LEU A 384 11.14 7.33 -10.78
C LEU A 384 9.65 7.60 -10.56
N GLU A 385 9.21 7.67 -9.29
CA GLU A 385 7.82 7.90 -8.92
C GLU A 385 7.28 9.22 -9.51
N TRP A 386 6.04 9.15 -10.00
CA TRP A 386 5.36 10.28 -10.59
C TRP A 386 3.83 10.20 -10.43
N VAL A 387 3.17 11.35 -10.50
CA VAL A 387 1.70 11.45 -10.46
C VAL A 387 1.21 12.52 -11.43
N SER A 388 0.07 12.26 -12.05
CA SER A 388 -0.61 13.24 -12.90
C SER A 388 -1.56 14.10 -12.07
N ARG A 389 -1.40 15.42 -12.13
CA ARG A 389 -2.32 16.37 -11.48
C ARG A 389 -3.78 16.10 -11.89
N GLN A 390 -4.00 15.87 -13.18
CA GLN A 390 -5.34 15.67 -13.73
C GLN A 390 -5.96 14.35 -13.27
N ASP A 391 -5.14 13.35 -12.97
CA ASP A 391 -5.66 12.10 -12.40
C ASP A 391 -6.04 12.29 -10.93
N MET A 392 -5.27 13.06 -10.15
CA MET A 392 -5.69 13.46 -8.80
C MET A 392 -6.99 14.28 -8.80
N GLU A 393 -7.17 15.19 -9.77
CA GLU A 393 -8.43 15.92 -9.94
C GLU A 393 -9.62 14.98 -10.24
N LYS A 394 -9.37 13.90 -10.99
CA LYS A 394 -10.40 12.86 -11.25
C LYS A 394 -10.66 11.99 -10.01
N ALA A 395 -9.66 11.71 -9.18
CA ALA A 395 -9.82 11.00 -7.92
C ALA A 395 -10.68 11.82 -6.94
N VAL A 396 -10.38 13.12 -6.78
CA VAL A 396 -11.23 14.07 -6.03
C VAL A 396 -12.68 14.02 -6.52
N LYS A 397 -12.89 14.09 -7.83
CA LYS A 397 -14.24 14.02 -8.41
C LYS A 397 -14.91 12.68 -8.11
N THR A 398 -14.15 11.58 -8.11
CA THR A 398 -14.65 10.23 -7.81
C THR A 398 -15.11 10.13 -6.36
N ILE A 399 -14.37 10.68 -5.40
CA ILE A 399 -14.78 10.76 -3.98
C ILE A 399 -16.12 11.50 -3.82
N VAL A 400 -16.24 12.67 -4.46
CA VAL A 400 -17.48 13.48 -4.41
C VAL A 400 -18.66 12.77 -5.07
N GLU A 401 -18.45 12.12 -6.22
CA GLU A 401 -19.52 11.35 -6.87
C GLU A 401 -19.89 10.10 -6.07
N LEU A 402 -18.95 9.45 -5.40
CA LEU A 402 -19.22 8.30 -4.55
C LEU A 402 -20.10 8.68 -3.35
N ALA A 403 -19.81 9.82 -2.71
CA ALA A 403 -20.66 10.38 -1.65
C ALA A 403 -22.12 10.59 -2.13
N ARG A 404 -22.29 11.13 -3.35
CA ARG A 404 -23.62 11.30 -3.98
C ARG A 404 -24.29 9.96 -4.28
N VAL A 405 -23.56 9.01 -4.86
CA VAL A 405 -24.10 7.70 -5.24
C VAL A 405 -24.65 6.96 -4.03
N TRP A 406 -23.96 7.00 -2.89
CA TRP A 406 -24.44 6.42 -1.64
C TRP A 406 -25.74 7.08 -1.15
N GLU A 407 -25.84 8.41 -1.22
CA GLU A 407 -27.06 9.13 -0.85
C GLU A 407 -28.24 8.82 -1.78
N GLU A 408 -27.99 8.80 -3.09
CA GLU A 408 -29.02 8.59 -4.10
C GLU A 408 -29.62 7.18 -4.01
N ARG A 409 -28.82 6.19 -3.58
CA ARG A 409 -29.20 4.77 -3.48
C ARG A 409 -29.69 4.37 -2.08
N ALA A 410 -29.65 5.27 -1.09
CA ALA A 410 -30.12 5.05 0.28
C ALA A 410 -31.66 5.04 0.42
#